data_AF-A0A1F8TZF3-F1
#
_entry.id   AF-A0A1F8TZF3-F1
#
_cell.length_a   1.000
_cell.length_b   1.000
_cell.length_c   1.000
_cell.angle_alpha   90.00
_cell.angle_beta   90.00
_cell.angle_gamma   90.00
#
_symmetry.space_group_name_H-M   'P 1'
#
loop_
_entity.id
_entity.type
_entity.pdbx_description
1 polymer ?
#
loop_
_entity_poly.entity_id
_entity_poly.type
_entity_poly.pdbx_seq_one_letter_code
_entity_poly.pdbx_strand_id
1 'polypeptide(L)'
;MRPKIIIITKKRLMMYAALLLILVIAALILFTMRSSGVGLPSSGYTYLKYKDGTFVGNEKTEHGNIRAEVIIKNEKISDIKLTEFPPKYINENPTLKDEIPQHLYNVIQNQDFVPSDSTKNTTYILNKITKAIRNAVDQSLIE
;
A
#
# COMPACT_ATOMS: atom_id res chain seq x y z
N MET A 1 7.97 -53.62 7.68
CA MET A 1 7.29 -52.91 6.57
C MET A 1 8.08 -53.18 5.28
N ARG A 2 7.47 -53.69 4.22
CA ARG A 2 8.19 -54.01 2.96
C ARG A 2 8.37 -52.72 2.13
N PRO A 3 9.59 -52.31 1.76
CA PRO A 3 9.79 -51.16 0.89
C PRO A 3 9.34 -51.51 -0.54
N LYS A 4 8.34 -50.79 -1.06
CA LYS A 4 8.00 -50.82 -2.49
C LYS A 4 8.98 -49.89 -3.22
N ILE A 5 9.99 -50.48 -3.86
CA ILE A 5 10.92 -49.74 -4.73
C ILE A 5 10.19 -49.46 -6.05
N ILE A 6 9.92 -48.19 -6.33
CA ILE A 6 9.28 -47.77 -7.58
C ILE A 6 10.36 -47.73 -8.66
N ILE A 7 10.31 -48.66 -9.60
CA ILE A 7 11.22 -48.69 -10.76
C ILE A 7 10.73 -47.66 -11.78
N ILE A 8 11.39 -46.50 -11.83
CA ILE A 8 11.05 -45.41 -12.74
C ILE A 8 11.86 -45.60 -14.04
N THR A 9 11.17 -45.66 -15.18
CA THR A 9 11.82 -45.69 -16.49
C THR A 9 12.40 -44.31 -16.84
N LYS A 10 13.54 -44.25 -17.55
CA LYS A 10 14.22 -42.99 -17.91
C LYS A 10 13.28 -41.94 -18.53
N LYS A 11 12.30 -42.37 -19.34
CA LYS A 11 11.27 -41.49 -19.94
C LYS A 11 10.35 -40.84 -18.90
N ARG A 12 9.92 -41.59 -17.88
CA ARG A 12 9.08 -41.05 -16.79
C ARG A 12 9.88 -40.12 -15.87
N LEU A 13 11.15 -40.43 -15.63
CA LEU A 13 12.06 -39.57 -14.87
C LEU A 13 12.24 -38.20 -15.56
N MET A 14 12.47 -38.19 -16.88
CA MET A 14 12.54 -36.95 -17.67
C MET A 14 11.24 -36.16 -17.62
N MET A 15 10.08 -36.83 -17.67
CA MET A 15 8.78 -36.16 -17.56
C MET A 15 8.60 -35.47 -16.19
N TYR A 16 8.95 -36.16 -15.09
CA TYR A 16 8.88 -35.56 -13.76
C TYR A 16 9.85 -34.41 -13.58
N ALA A 17 11.07 -34.51 -14.12
CA ALA A 17 12.05 -33.43 -14.09
C ALA A 17 11.55 -32.19 -14.85
N ALA A 18 10.95 -32.37 -16.03
CA ALA A 18 10.35 -31.27 -16.79
C ALA A 18 9.15 -30.63 -16.06
N LEU A 19 8.32 -31.45 -15.40
CA LEU A 19 7.17 -30.97 -14.63
C LEU A 19 7.60 -30.17 -13.39
N LEU A 20 8.67 -30.60 -12.71
CA LEU A 20 9.30 -29.86 -11.61
C LEU A 20 9.91 -28.54 -12.09
N LEU A 21 10.56 -28.54 -13.25
CA LEU A 21 11.13 -27.33 -13.85
C LEU A 21 10.04 -26.28 -14.13
N ILE A 22 8.91 -26.70 -14.71
CA ILE A 22 7.76 -25.82 -14.97
C ILE A 22 7.19 -25.25 -13.66
N LEU A 23 7.06 -26.08 -12.62
CA LEU A 23 6.60 -25.63 -11.30
C LEU A 23 7.54 -24.60 -10.67
N VAL A 24 8.86 -24.80 -10.79
CA VAL A 24 9.86 -23.85 -10.28
C VAL A 24 9.81 -22.54 -11.06
N ILE A 25 9.66 -22.59 -12.38
CA ILE A 25 9.50 -21.38 -13.21
C ILE A 25 8.21 -20.64 -12.84
N ALA A 26 7.08 -21.34 -12.64
CA ALA A 26 5.84 -20.73 -12.21
C ALA A 26 5.95 -20.08 -10.81
N ALA A 27 6.64 -20.74 -9.88
CA ALA A 27 6.91 -20.19 -8.55
C ALA A 27 7.82 -18.96 -8.60
N LEU A 28 8.84 -18.96 -9.47
CA LEU A 28 9.71 -17.80 -9.70
C LEU A 28 8.94 -16.63 -10.31
N ILE A 29 8.08 -16.88 -11.31
CA ILE A 29 7.21 -15.85 -11.89
C ILE A 29 6.30 -15.27 -10.80
N LEU A 30 5.61 -16.12 -10.02
CA LEU A 30 4.77 -15.65 -8.91
C LEU A 30 5.56 -14.86 -7.85
N PHE A 31 6.79 -15.28 -7.55
CA PHE A 31 7.66 -14.56 -6.62
C PHE A 31 8.07 -13.19 -7.16
N THR A 32 8.40 -13.09 -8.46
CA THR A 32 8.69 -11.81 -9.11
C THR A 32 7.45 -10.92 -9.21
N MET A 33 6.25 -11.49 -9.45
CA MET A 33 4.99 -10.74 -9.44
C MET A 33 4.59 -10.26 -8.05
N ARG A 34 5.06 -10.90 -6.97
CA ARG A 34 4.85 -10.39 -5.61
C ARG A 34 5.65 -9.10 -5.36
N SER A 35 6.80 -8.92 -6.01
CA SER A 35 7.65 -7.72 -5.82
C SER A 35 7.43 -6.64 -6.88
N SER A 36 7.01 -7.02 -8.09
CA SER A 36 6.67 -6.10 -9.16
C SER A 36 5.17 -6.14 -9.39
N GLY A 37 4.50 -5.01 -9.16
CA GLY A 37 3.07 -4.83 -9.45
C GLY A 37 2.80 -4.91 -10.94
N VAL A 38 2.91 -6.10 -11.53
CA VAL A 38 2.57 -6.35 -12.92
C VAL A 38 1.05 -6.42 -13.00
N GLY A 39 0.44 -5.30 -13.36
CA GLY A 39 -0.98 -5.21 -13.64
C GLY A 39 -1.36 -6.20 -14.74
N LEU A 40 -2.26 -7.14 -14.41
CA LEU A 40 -2.95 -7.93 -15.42
C LEU A 40 -3.69 -6.98 -16.38
N PRO A 41 -3.79 -7.30 -17.69
CA PRO A 41 -4.70 -6.59 -18.57
C PRO A 41 -6.13 -6.84 -18.10
N SER A 42 -6.70 -5.86 -17.40
CA SER A 42 -8.03 -6.00 -16.81
C SER A 42 -9.11 -5.66 -17.82
N SER A 43 -9.96 -6.65 -18.05
CA SER A 43 -11.30 -6.54 -18.61
C SER A 43 -12.05 -5.33 -18.01
N GLY A 44 -12.43 -4.36 -18.85
CA GLY A 44 -13.68 -3.59 -18.75
C GLY A 44 -13.95 -2.69 -17.53
N TYR A 45 -13.09 -2.62 -16.52
CA TYR A 45 -13.21 -1.66 -15.42
C TYR A 45 -12.20 -0.53 -15.61
N THR A 46 -12.65 0.72 -15.60
CA THR A 46 -11.75 1.88 -15.49
C THR A 46 -11.13 1.84 -14.10
N TYR A 47 -9.95 1.24 -13.98
CA TYR A 47 -9.14 1.40 -12.79
C TYR A 47 -8.68 2.85 -12.75
N LEU A 48 -9.00 3.55 -11.66
CA LEU A 48 -8.40 4.85 -11.36
C LEU A 48 -6.89 4.61 -11.32
N LYS A 49 -6.18 5.14 -12.31
CA LYS A 49 -4.72 5.11 -12.37
C LYS A 49 -4.19 6.41 -11.78
N TYR A 50 -3.13 6.29 -11.00
CA TYR A 50 -2.46 7.42 -10.39
C TYR A 50 -1.15 7.71 -11.12
N LYS A 51 -0.89 8.97 -11.43
CA LYS A 51 0.40 9.41 -11.96
C LYS A 51 1.44 9.33 -10.85
N ASP A 52 2.61 8.80 -11.19
CA ASP A 52 3.77 8.90 -10.34
C ASP A 52 4.20 10.36 -10.20
N GLY A 53 4.57 10.75 -8.98
CA GLY A 53 4.93 12.14 -8.68
C GLY A 53 4.78 12.49 -7.21
N THR A 54 5.01 13.77 -6.92
CA THR A 54 4.83 14.36 -5.59
C THR A 54 3.66 15.32 -5.64
N PHE A 55 2.67 15.10 -4.78
CA PHE A 55 1.43 15.86 -4.73
C PHE A 55 1.22 16.43 -3.34
N VAL A 56 0.63 17.63 -3.26
CA VAL A 56 0.41 18.31 -1.98
C VAL A 56 -1.09 18.52 -1.78
N GLY A 57 -1.61 17.92 -0.73
CA GLY A 57 -3.00 18.08 -0.32
C GLY A 57 -3.11 18.93 0.93
N ASN A 58 -4.22 19.66 1.03
CA ASN A 58 -4.47 20.61 2.10
C ASN A 58 -5.87 20.39 2.66
N GLU A 59 -5.99 20.36 4.00
CA GLU A 59 -7.26 20.34 4.71
C GLU A 59 -7.30 21.49 5.73
N LYS A 60 -8.38 22.27 5.69
CA LYS A 60 -8.59 23.38 6.64
C LYS A 60 -9.18 22.87 7.95
N THR A 61 -8.71 23.42 9.06
CA THR A 61 -9.20 23.13 10.40
C THR A 61 -9.36 24.42 11.22
N GLU A 62 -10.03 24.34 12.36
CA GLU A 62 -10.26 25.48 13.26
C GLU A 62 -8.96 26.08 13.83
N HIS A 63 -7.84 25.36 13.76
CA HIS A 63 -6.57 25.79 14.37
C HIS A 63 -5.44 25.98 13.34
N GLY A 64 -5.76 25.93 12.04
CA GLY A 64 -4.80 26.11 10.95
C GLY A 64 -4.99 25.07 9.85
N ASN A 65 -4.09 25.04 8.89
CA ASN A 65 -4.14 24.03 7.84
C ASN A 65 -3.35 22.78 8.26
N ILE A 66 -3.80 21.63 7.76
CA ILE A 66 -3.01 20.41 7.72
C ILE A 66 -2.61 20.19 6.27
N ARG A 67 -1.30 20.13 5.99
CA ARG A 67 -0.76 19.85 4.65
C ARG A 67 0.01 18.55 4.64
N ALA A 68 -0.31 17.72 3.66
CA ALA A 68 0.36 16.45 3.41
C ALA A 68 0.99 16.47 2.02
N GLU A 69 2.29 16.24 1.97
CA GLU A 69 3.03 15.89 0.76
C GLU A 69 3.01 14.37 0.60
N VAL A 70 2.54 13.89 -0.55
CA VAL A 70 2.36 12.47 -0.84
C VAL A 70 3.17 12.12 -2.08
N ILE A 71 4.02 11.10 -1.97
CA ILE A 71 4.83 10.61 -3.09
C ILE A 71 4.21 9.33 -3.62
N ILE A 72 3.80 9.33 -4.88
CA ILE A 72 3.21 8.18 -5.57
C ILE A 72 4.25 7.60 -6.53
N LYS A 73 4.43 6.28 -6.45
CA LYS A 73 5.32 5.50 -7.33
C LYS A 73 4.66 4.18 -7.69
N ASN A 74 4.73 3.79 -8.95
CA ASN A 74 4.09 2.58 -9.48
C ASN A 74 2.61 2.52 -9.06
N GLU A 75 1.89 3.63 -9.25
CA GLU A 75 0.44 3.75 -8.94
C GLU A 75 0.09 3.57 -7.44
N LYS A 76 1.06 3.64 -6.52
CA LYS A 76 0.85 3.47 -5.06
C LYS A 76 1.50 4.58 -4.25
N ILE A 77 0.95 4.86 -3.08
CA ILE A 77 1.57 5.77 -2.10
C ILE A 77 2.84 5.11 -1.58
N SER A 78 3.98 5.77 -1.81
CA SER A 78 5.30 5.33 -1.37
C SER A 78 5.79 6.05 -0.12
N ASP A 79 5.36 7.30 0.07
CA ASP A 79 5.74 8.12 1.22
C ASP A 79 4.69 9.21 1.51
N ILE A 80 4.61 9.64 2.76
CA ILE A 80 3.73 10.72 3.22
C ILE A 80 4.47 11.57 4.25
N LYS A 81 4.50 12.88 4.01
CA LYS A 81 5.09 13.86 4.91
C LYS A 81 4.08 14.95 5.27
N LEU A 82 3.87 15.17 6.57
CA LEU A 82 3.13 16.34 7.03
C LEU A 82 4.05 17.56 6.98
N THR A 83 3.74 18.51 6.11
CA THR A 83 4.52 19.75 5.93
C THR A 83 3.95 20.91 6.74
N GLU A 84 2.68 20.85 7.10
CA GLU A 84 2.02 21.79 8.01
C GLU A 84 1.09 21.02 8.95
N PHE A 85 1.21 21.28 10.25
CA PHE A 85 0.32 20.72 11.26
C PHE A 85 0.21 21.68 12.46
N PRO A 86 -1.01 22.06 12.91
CA PRO A 86 -1.16 22.98 14.03
C PRO A 86 -0.67 22.36 15.36
N PRO A 87 0.32 22.96 16.05
CA PRO A 87 0.88 22.38 17.28
C PRO A 87 -0.14 22.31 18.43
N LYS A 88 -1.19 23.14 18.36
CA LYS A 88 -2.27 23.16 19.34
C LYS A 88 -2.94 21.78 19.52
N TYR A 89 -3.13 21.03 18.43
CA TYR A 89 -3.72 19.69 18.51
C TYR A 89 -2.85 18.72 19.31
N ILE A 90 -1.52 18.77 19.15
CA ILE A 90 -0.60 17.96 19.96
C ILE A 90 -0.60 18.40 21.43
N ASN A 91 -0.68 19.71 21.68
CA ASN A 91 -0.68 20.24 23.04
C ASN A 91 -1.94 19.84 23.82
N GLU A 92 -3.09 19.84 23.15
CA GLU A 92 -4.37 19.43 23.74
C GLU A 92 -4.50 17.91 23.85
N ASN A 93 -3.89 17.17 22.91
CA ASN A 93 -3.88 15.72 22.95
C ASN A 93 -2.49 15.14 22.56
N PRO A 94 -1.61 14.91 23.54
CA PRO A 94 -0.26 14.41 23.31
C PRO A 94 -0.18 13.04 22.64
N THR A 95 -1.22 12.20 22.71
CA THR A 95 -1.22 10.86 22.09
C THR A 95 -1.08 10.91 20.57
N LEU A 96 -1.46 12.05 19.96
CA LEU A 96 -1.28 12.29 18.54
C LEU A 96 0.19 12.23 18.08
N LYS A 97 1.16 12.43 18.98
CA LYS A 97 2.59 12.30 18.64
C LYS A 97 2.94 10.88 18.17
N ASP A 98 2.28 9.88 18.73
CA ASP A 98 2.53 8.47 18.44
C ASP A 98 1.50 7.92 17.44
N GLU A 99 0.24 8.36 17.54
CA GLU A 99 -0.83 7.90 16.64
C GLU A 99 -0.68 8.42 15.21
N ILE A 100 -0.17 9.64 15.00
CA ILE A 100 0.00 10.19 13.65
C ILE A 100 1.02 9.37 12.84
N PRO A 101 2.27 9.14 13.30
CA PRO A 101 3.22 8.31 12.57
C PRO A 101 2.69 6.90 12.28
N GLN A 102 2.01 6.28 13.25
CA GLN A 102 1.41 4.96 13.09
C GLN A 102 0.30 4.97 12.01
N HIS A 103 -0.56 5.99 12.03
CA HIS A 103 -1.60 6.16 11.02
C HIS A 103 -1.01 6.35 9.62
N LEU A 104 -0.01 7.22 9.46
CA LEU A 104 0.67 7.42 8.18
C LEU A 104 1.33 6.13 7.67
N TYR A 105 2.00 5.39 8.56
CA TYR A 105 2.59 4.09 8.23
C TYR A 105 1.52 3.10 7.73
N ASN A 106 0.38 3.02 8.42
CA ASN A 106 -0.72 2.15 8.02
C ASN A 106 -1.30 2.54 6.66
N VAL A 107 -1.43 3.84 6.37
CA VAL A 107 -1.87 4.32 5.05
C VAL A 107 -0.88 3.89 3.96
N ILE A 108 0.43 4.02 4.19
CA ILE A 108 1.45 3.61 3.22
C ILE A 108 1.45 2.08 3.02
N GLN A 109 1.37 1.29 4.09
CA GLN A 109 1.44 -0.17 3.97
C GLN A 109 0.17 -0.77 3.37
N ASN A 110 -0.99 -0.31 3.82
CA ASN A 110 -2.28 -0.93 3.48
C ASN A 110 -2.95 -0.26 2.28
N GLN A 111 -2.46 0.93 1.87
CA GLN A 111 -3.12 1.79 0.88
C GLN A 111 -4.58 2.08 1.27
N ASP A 112 -4.85 2.11 2.58
CA ASP A 112 -6.15 2.36 3.15
C ASP A 112 -6.13 3.68 3.93
N PHE A 113 -7.21 4.43 3.81
CA PHE A 113 -7.40 5.75 4.37
C PHE A 113 -8.19 5.72 5.69
N VAL A 114 -8.68 4.55 6.12
CA VAL A 114 -9.45 4.40 7.36
C VAL A 114 -8.52 4.51 8.58
N PRO A 115 -8.78 5.41 9.54
CA PRO A 115 -8.04 5.43 10.79
C PRO A 115 -8.36 4.16 11.60
N SER A 116 -7.36 3.31 11.83
CA SER A 116 -7.46 2.12 12.67
C SER A 116 -7.36 2.50 14.16
N ASP A 117 -8.26 1.97 15.01
CA ASP A 117 -8.14 1.97 16.48
C ASP A 117 -7.83 3.32 17.15
N SER A 118 -8.51 4.40 16.74
CA SER A 118 -8.36 5.72 17.36
C SER A 118 -9.38 5.97 18.48
N THR A 119 -8.97 6.66 19.54
CA THR A 119 -9.92 7.19 20.53
C THR A 119 -10.76 8.29 19.87
N LYS A 120 -12.01 8.51 20.30
CA LYS A 120 -12.90 9.53 19.69
C LYS A 120 -12.23 10.90 19.53
N ASN A 121 -11.34 11.26 20.44
CA ASN A 121 -10.65 12.55 20.45
C ASN A 121 -9.51 12.64 19.42
N THR A 122 -8.87 11.53 19.03
CA THR A 122 -7.87 11.52 17.96
C THR A 122 -8.46 11.22 16.59
N THR A 123 -9.57 10.45 16.53
CA THR A 123 -10.27 10.11 15.28
C THR A 123 -10.57 11.34 14.42
N TYR A 124 -10.99 12.45 15.04
CA TYR A 124 -11.27 13.69 14.31
C TYR A 124 -10.04 14.22 13.56
N ILE A 125 -8.88 14.28 14.23
CA ILE A 125 -7.65 14.82 13.66
C ILE A 125 -7.05 13.85 12.63
N LEU A 126 -7.06 12.55 12.91
CA LEU A 126 -6.63 11.54 11.94
C LEU A 126 -7.47 11.57 10.66
N ASN A 127 -8.78 11.80 10.77
CA ASN A 127 -9.64 12.00 9.61
C ASN A 127 -9.27 13.25 8.80
N LYS A 128 -8.86 14.34 9.47
CA LYS A 128 -8.41 15.56 8.78
C LYS A 128 -7.09 15.33 8.04
N ILE A 129 -6.16 14.61 8.66
CA ILE A 129 -4.92 14.17 7.99
C ILE A 129 -5.25 13.27 6.79
N THR A 130 -6.12 12.28 6.95
CA THR A 130 -6.58 11.42 5.85
C THR A 130 -7.16 12.25 4.71
N LYS A 131 -7.97 13.27 5.00
CA LYS A 131 -8.52 14.16 3.96
C LYS A 131 -7.43 14.93 3.23
N ALA A 132 -6.44 15.47 3.95
CA ALA A 132 -5.31 16.12 3.31
C ALA A 132 -4.55 15.16 2.39
N ILE A 133 -4.33 13.91 2.81
CA ILE A 133 -3.68 12.88 1.97
C ILE A 133 -4.54 12.57 0.74
N ARG A 134 -5.85 12.37 0.90
CA ARG A 134 -6.77 12.13 -0.24
C ARG A 134 -6.75 13.29 -1.23
N ASN A 135 -6.81 14.53 -0.75
CA ASN A 135 -6.73 15.71 -1.62
C ASN A 135 -5.40 15.76 -2.42
N ALA A 136 -4.32 15.16 -1.92
CA ALA A 136 -3.07 15.01 -2.66
C ALA A 136 -3.18 13.89 -3.71
N VAL A 137 -3.71 12.74 -3.32
CA VAL A 137 -3.89 11.57 -4.19
C VAL A 137 -4.84 11.87 -5.34
N ASP A 138 -5.93 12.61 -5.10
CA ASP A 138 -6.90 12.98 -6.12
C ASP A 138 -6.27 13.83 -7.23
N GLN A 139 -5.24 14.63 -6.92
CA GLN A 139 -4.49 15.40 -7.93
C GLN A 139 -3.64 14.52 -8.85
N SER A 140 -3.38 13.28 -8.45
CA SER A 140 -2.62 12.32 -9.25
C SER A 140 -3.51 11.48 -10.18
N LEU A 141 -4.84 11.58 -10.05
CA LEU A 141 -5.78 10.81 -10.87
C LEU A 141 -5.58 11.11 -12.37
N ILE A 142 -5.52 10.04 -13.16
CA ILE A 142 -5.56 10.09 -14.62
C ILE A 142 -7.02 9.92 -15.03
N GLU A 143 -7.62 10.97 -15.60
CA GLU A 143 -8.91 10.92 -16.29
C GLU A 143 -8.80 10.27 -17.68
#